data_AF-A0A7J4FJF4-F1
#
_entry.id   AF-A0A7J4FJF4-F1
#
_cell.length_a   1.000
_cell.length_b   1.000
_cell.length_c   1.000
_cell.angle_alpha   90.00
_cell.angle_beta   90.00
_cell.angle_gamma   90.00
#
_symmetry.space_group_name_H-M   'P 1'
#
loop_
_entity.id
_entity.type
_entity.pdbx_description
1 polymer ?
#
loop_
_entity_poly.entity_id
_entity_poly.type
_entity_poly.pdbx_seq_one_letter_code
_entity_poly.pdbx_strand_id
1 'polypeptide(L)'
;MTEWSLRDSYELVGFKNPFYEAFWFSFKSNGGEFEISIQYNHSLAAMIIEPNGIFFSPQIGFEEGNKAEITVIMPEEFIINQNEAIAFGSNFTYHPSSIDQKGNVLSFDNIPEKENLLRVEIGFKTKNRSINSIELHSGIFNFETPSRYREYAWQILELYNKTYDDLVDLFNVTLESAQVRFFLPDFNSLLEIGGYVPFASEKLGDIHLNVVYTRAVEGQIEAIAIHELVHHFLWKAGISPQSLLWFHEGMAQYVSIEIANKIGYEGSILMEQQIQMGISQVKRKFRDNFGFLKDWSPSYFPQDIGSCYVASYYIVSELAKQRGGLNYYQRFFRALRNQKIEDNADLAYYLSLAAGESVAEILNSWGFDIPDLYVYSPLLNEAKSLIRDVSRLFEPYRSIAEILYRNAMFNADQENEDIMRLYLISATLIAKLSPLLTLITVTMVIYCFLLWILKTKEVF
;
A
#
# COMPACT_ATOMS: atom_id res chain seq x y z
N MET A 1 33.74 -33.13 5.34
CA MET A 1 32.51 -32.58 5.96
C MET A 1 32.30 -33.28 7.29
N THR A 2 32.27 -32.50 8.37
CA THR A 2 32.09 -33.00 9.74
C THR A 2 30.62 -32.98 10.14
N GLU A 3 29.87 -31.95 9.73
CA GLU A 3 28.45 -31.78 9.98
C GLU A 3 27.80 -31.00 8.84
N TRP A 4 26.52 -31.24 8.56
CA TRP A 4 25.70 -30.39 7.70
C TRP A 4 24.25 -30.38 8.17
N SER A 5 23.52 -29.29 7.88
CA SER A 5 22.11 -29.12 8.21
C SER A 5 21.50 -27.98 7.39
N LEU A 6 20.21 -28.07 7.09
CA LEU A 6 19.40 -26.90 6.72
C LEU A 6 18.99 -26.17 8.01
N ARG A 7 19.17 -24.86 8.05
CA ARG A 7 18.83 -24.03 9.22
C ARG A 7 18.08 -22.78 8.79
N ASP A 8 17.29 -22.23 9.70
CA ASP A 8 16.71 -20.90 9.51
C ASP A 8 17.86 -19.88 9.45
N SER A 9 17.82 -19.03 8.43
CA SER A 9 18.75 -17.91 8.27
C SER A 9 18.86 -17.03 9.53
N TYR A 10 17.76 -16.81 10.26
CA TYR A 10 17.75 -16.02 11.50
C TYR A 10 18.70 -16.57 12.56
N GLU A 11 18.78 -17.89 12.69
CA GLU A 11 19.68 -18.55 13.66
C GLU A 11 21.16 -18.29 13.35
N LEU A 12 21.50 -18.02 12.09
CA LEU A 12 22.88 -17.88 11.63
C LEU A 12 23.31 -16.42 11.48
N VAL A 13 22.43 -15.56 10.98
CA VAL A 13 22.78 -14.17 10.62
C VAL A 13 22.04 -13.12 11.44
N GLY A 14 21.15 -13.53 12.34
CA GLY A 14 20.44 -12.62 13.27
C GLY A 14 19.30 -11.81 12.62
N PHE A 15 18.97 -12.08 11.35
CA PHE A 15 17.83 -11.51 10.66
C PHE A 15 17.12 -12.58 9.82
N LYS A 16 15.79 -12.47 9.71
CA LYS A 16 14.99 -13.41 8.92
C LYS A 16 15.18 -13.08 7.46
N ASN A 17 15.66 -14.05 6.68
CA ASN A 17 15.77 -13.94 5.24
C ASN A 17 14.52 -14.56 4.60
N PRO A 18 13.68 -13.75 3.91
CA PRO A 18 12.46 -14.25 3.31
C PRO A 18 12.69 -15.05 2.02
N PHE A 19 13.93 -15.29 1.58
CA PHE A 19 14.20 -15.89 0.26
C PHE A 19 14.63 -17.36 0.31
N TYR A 20 15.26 -17.83 1.39
CA TYR A 20 15.82 -19.18 1.46
C TYR A 20 16.22 -19.62 2.88
N GLU A 21 16.20 -20.93 3.10
CA GLU A 21 16.89 -21.59 4.21
C GLU A 21 18.41 -21.62 3.97
N ALA A 22 19.18 -21.64 5.06
CA ALA A 22 20.63 -21.70 4.99
C ALA A 22 21.13 -23.15 4.95
N PHE A 23 21.82 -23.50 3.86
CA PHE A 23 22.61 -24.73 3.82
C PHE A 23 23.93 -24.52 4.58
N TRP A 24 23.97 -25.02 5.81
CA TRP A 24 25.13 -24.90 6.69
C TRP A 24 25.93 -26.20 6.71
N PHE A 25 27.26 -26.09 6.61
CA PHE A 25 28.16 -27.22 6.77
C PHE A 25 29.48 -26.81 7.45
N SER A 26 30.10 -27.77 8.11
CA SER A 26 31.44 -27.63 8.69
C SER A 26 32.39 -28.69 8.14
N PHE A 27 33.68 -28.38 8.15
CA PHE A 27 34.72 -29.35 7.83
C PHE A 27 35.96 -29.08 8.68
N LYS A 28 36.79 -30.12 8.86
CA LYS A 28 38.15 -30.02 9.40
C LYS A 28 39.10 -30.63 8.38
N SER A 29 40.17 -29.92 8.07
CA SER A 29 41.25 -30.48 7.26
C SER A 29 42.45 -30.80 8.15
N ASN A 30 42.93 -32.05 8.09
CA ASN A 30 44.10 -32.50 8.84
C ASN A 30 45.39 -32.25 8.05
N GLY A 31 45.62 -30.98 7.67
CA GLY A 31 46.86 -30.53 7.02
C GLY A 31 46.90 -30.62 5.48
N GLY A 32 45.76 -30.85 4.82
CA GLY A 32 45.64 -30.80 3.35
C GLY A 32 44.69 -29.70 2.87
N GLU A 33 44.59 -29.50 1.55
CA GLU A 33 43.56 -28.64 0.96
C GLU A 33 42.20 -29.35 1.00
N PHE A 34 41.14 -28.62 1.31
CA PHE A 34 39.76 -29.10 1.22
C PHE A 34 39.04 -28.33 0.11
N GLU A 35 38.56 -29.04 -0.89
CA GLU A 35 37.75 -28.48 -1.97
C GLU A 35 36.34 -29.06 -1.90
N ILE A 36 35.33 -28.19 -2.05
CA ILE A 36 33.93 -28.56 -2.16
C ILE A 36 33.33 -27.85 -3.38
N SER A 37 32.68 -28.60 -4.26
CA SER A 37 31.91 -28.05 -5.38
C SER A 37 30.42 -28.20 -5.10
N ILE A 38 29.72 -27.08 -5.02
CA ILE A 38 28.27 -27.02 -4.83
C ILE A 38 27.65 -26.50 -6.13
N GLN A 39 26.79 -27.31 -6.75
CA GLN A 39 26.11 -26.98 -8.00
C GLN A 39 24.60 -27.07 -7.80
N TYR A 40 23.89 -26.01 -8.15
CA TYR A 40 22.43 -25.96 -8.10
C TYR A 40 21.91 -25.07 -9.23
N ASN A 41 20.67 -25.30 -9.63
CA ASN A 41 19.97 -24.45 -10.59
C ASN A 41 19.06 -23.48 -9.82
N HIS A 42 19.12 -22.20 -10.16
CA HIS A 42 18.23 -21.18 -9.64
C HIS A 42 17.64 -20.36 -10.80
N SER A 43 16.46 -20.77 -11.25
CA SER A 43 15.76 -20.19 -12.41
C SER A 43 15.38 -18.71 -12.24
N LEU A 44 15.36 -18.20 -11.01
CA LEU A 44 15.05 -16.82 -10.66
C LEU A 44 16.25 -16.03 -10.12
N ALA A 45 17.48 -16.57 -10.21
CA ALA A 45 18.68 -15.84 -9.77
C ALA A 45 18.88 -14.53 -10.55
N ALA A 46 18.47 -14.54 -11.82
CA ALA A 46 18.42 -13.37 -12.68
C ALA A 46 16.97 -13.00 -12.99
N MET A 47 16.59 -11.77 -12.67
CA MET A 47 15.29 -11.20 -13.01
C MET A 47 15.44 -10.38 -14.27
N ILE A 48 14.59 -10.61 -15.27
CA ILE A 48 14.73 -10.03 -16.61
C ILE A 48 13.37 -9.54 -17.08
N ILE A 49 13.27 -8.23 -17.27
CA ILE A 49 12.20 -7.59 -18.03
C ILE A 49 12.89 -6.80 -19.13
N GLU A 50 12.87 -7.35 -20.34
CA GLU A 50 13.74 -6.90 -21.41
C GLU A 50 13.57 -5.39 -21.69
N PRO A 51 14.68 -4.67 -21.96
CA PRO A 51 16.03 -5.18 -22.13
C PRO A 51 16.83 -5.30 -20.82
N ASN A 52 16.25 -4.96 -19.67
CA ASN A 52 16.98 -4.85 -18.41
C ASN A 52 16.92 -6.16 -17.62
N GLY A 53 17.98 -6.45 -16.87
CA GLY A 53 18.01 -7.56 -15.94
C GLY A 53 18.90 -7.27 -14.75
N ILE A 54 18.59 -7.93 -13.64
CA ILE A 54 19.40 -7.90 -12.42
C ILE A 54 19.66 -9.34 -11.99
N PHE A 55 20.93 -9.70 -11.89
CA PHE A 55 21.37 -10.90 -11.21
C PHE A 55 21.54 -10.58 -9.73
N PHE A 56 20.95 -11.40 -8.86
CA PHE A 56 21.03 -11.22 -7.42
C PHE A 56 21.26 -12.58 -6.77
N SER A 57 22.46 -12.79 -6.24
CA SER A 57 22.87 -14.09 -5.71
C SER A 57 22.13 -14.42 -4.41
N PRO A 58 22.06 -15.70 -4.01
CA PRO A 58 21.86 -16.05 -2.62
C PRO A 58 22.96 -15.46 -1.75
N GLN A 59 22.73 -15.44 -0.45
CA GLN A 59 23.70 -14.96 0.53
C GLN A 59 24.68 -16.07 0.88
N ILE A 60 25.95 -15.72 0.85
CA ILE A 60 27.07 -16.64 0.99
C ILE A 60 27.76 -16.30 2.31
N GLY A 61 27.68 -17.21 3.28
CA GLY A 61 28.35 -17.08 4.57
C GLY A 61 29.60 -17.96 4.64
N PHE A 62 30.63 -17.46 5.32
CA PHE A 62 31.87 -18.19 5.61
C PHE A 62 32.44 -17.73 6.96
N GLU A 63 33.45 -18.41 7.48
CA GLU A 63 34.06 -18.07 8.78
C GLU A 63 34.90 -16.78 8.67
N GLU A 64 34.72 -15.87 9.64
CA GLU A 64 35.43 -14.58 9.70
C GLU A 64 36.95 -14.79 9.84
N GLY A 65 37.74 -13.93 9.19
CA GLY A 65 39.20 -14.07 9.09
C GLY A 65 39.66 -14.82 7.84
N ASN A 66 38.75 -15.49 7.12
CA ASN A 66 39.08 -16.12 5.85
C ASN A 66 39.03 -15.12 4.68
N LYS A 67 39.94 -15.30 3.72
CA LYS A 67 39.90 -14.55 2.46
C LYS A 67 38.77 -15.07 1.58
N ALA A 68 37.99 -14.15 1.00
CA ALA A 68 36.97 -14.46 0.01
C ALA A 68 37.34 -13.91 -1.37
N GLU A 69 37.19 -14.74 -2.38
CA GLU A 69 37.29 -14.36 -3.78
C GLU A 69 36.01 -14.80 -4.49
N ILE A 70 35.40 -13.88 -5.25
CA ILE A 70 34.17 -14.17 -5.99
C ILE A 70 34.42 -13.89 -7.47
N THR A 71 34.13 -14.90 -8.30
CA THR A 71 34.12 -14.76 -9.75
C THR A 71 32.71 -15.00 -10.26
N VAL A 72 32.17 -14.06 -11.04
CA VAL A 72 30.86 -14.18 -11.69
C VAL A 72 31.06 -14.25 -13.19
N ILE A 73 30.55 -15.31 -13.81
CA ILE A 73 30.61 -15.54 -15.25
C ILE A 73 29.19 -15.40 -15.79
N MET A 74 28.95 -14.36 -16.59
CA MET A 74 27.64 -14.07 -17.18
C MET A 74 27.57 -14.64 -18.61
N PRO A 75 26.39 -15.11 -19.07
CA PRO A 75 26.20 -15.52 -20.45
C PRO A 75 26.63 -14.44 -21.46
N GLU A 76 27.19 -14.84 -22.60
CA GLU A 76 27.61 -13.91 -23.66
C GLU A 76 26.47 -13.02 -24.17
N GLU A 77 25.21 -13.45 -23.99
CA GLU A 77 24.02 -12.73 -24.40
C GLU A 77 23.69 -11.51 -23.53
N PHE A 78 24.38 -11.36 -22.40
CA PHE A 78 24.21 -10.26 -21.46
C PHE A 78 25.34 -9.24 -21.60
N ILE A 79 24.99 -7.99 -21.37
CA ILE A 79 25.90 -6.85 -21.39
C ILE A 79 25.89 -6.27 -19.97
N ILE A 80 26.99 -6.47 -19.24
CA ILE A 80 27.13 -6.01 -17.86
C ILE A 80 27.12 -4.48 -17.80
N ASN A 81 26.32 -3.92 -16.89
CA ASN A 81 26.34 -2.49 -16.60
C ASN A 81 27.45 -2.24 -15.57
N GLN A 82 28.55 -1.57 -15.98
CA GLN A 82 29.74 -1.41 -15.13
C GLN A 82 29.49 -0.71 -13.78
N ASN A 83 28.49 0.18 -13.73
CA ASN A 83 28.15 0.93 -12.52
C ASN A 83 27.13 0.21 -11.64
N GLU A 84 26.62 -0.94 -12.07
CA GLU A 84 25.60 -1.73 -11.41
C GLU A 84 26.19 -3.12 -11.12
N ALA A 85 27.31 -3.16 -10.40
CA ALA A 85 27.93 -4.41 -9.99
C ALA A 85 28.56 -4.22 -8.61
N ILE A 86 28.01 -4.91 -7.61
CA ILE A 86 28.45 -4.81 -6.22
C ILE A 86 28.34 -6.14 -5.49
N ALA A 87 29.20 -6.32 -4.49
CA ALA A 87 29.05 -7.32 -3.44
C ALA A 87 28.69 -6.60 -2.13
N PHE A 88 27.53 -6.89 -1.57
CA PHE A 88 27.09 -6.43 -0.26
C PHE A 88 27.71 -7.29 0.82
N GLY A 89 28.56 -6.70 1.66
CA GLY A 89 29.00 -7.31 2.91
C GLY A 89 28.17 -6.88 4.11
N SER A 90 28.51 -7.44 5.26
CA SER A 90 27.94 -7.05 6.56
C SER A 90 28.29 -5.61 6.92
N ASN A 91 29.49 -5.13 6.56
CA ASN A 91 29.93 -3.78 6.95
C ASN A 91 29.91 -2.76 5.81
N PHE A 92 30.20 -3.17 4.57
CA PHE A 92 30.35 -2.26 3.43
C PHE A 92 29.91 -2.91 2.12
N THR A 93 29.74 -2.07 1.11
CA THR A 93 29.54 -2.48 -0.29
C THR A 93 30.87 -2.46 -1.03
N TYR A 94 31.13 -3.49 -1.83
CA TYR A 94 32.37 -3.69 -2.58
C TYR A 94 32.14 -3.70 -4.08
N HIS A 95 32.96 -2.95 -4.82
CA HIS A 95 32.96 -2.97 -6.28
C HIS A 95 33.87 -4.08 -6.82
N PRO A 96 33.62 -4.60 -8.03
CA PRO A 96 34.50 -5.57 -8.66
C PRO A 96 35.90 -4.98 -8.85
N SER A 97 36.92 -5.78 -8.62
CA SER A 97 38.32 -5.40 -8.88
C SER A 97 38.67 -5.45 -10.36
N SER A 98 37.96 -6.28 -11.12
CA SER A 98 38.08 -6.36 -12.58
C SER A 98 36.78 -6.77 -13.25
N ILE A 99 36.57 -6.26 -14.47
CA ILE A 99 35.46 -6.63 -15.36
C ILE A 99 36.06 -6.92 -16.74
N ASP A 100 36.06 -8.19 -17.15
CA ASP A 100 36.36 -8.59 -18.51
C ASP A 100 35.08 -8.64 -19.35
N GLN A 101 34.88 -7.61 -20.17
CA GLN A 101 33.71 -7.51 -21.05
C GLN A 101 33.73 -8.51 -22.21
N LYS A 102 34.89 -9.07 -22.58
CA LYS A 102 34.96 -10.06 -23.66
C LYS A 102 34.57 -11.44 -23.16
N GLY A 103 35.05 -11.80 -21.98
CA GLY A 103 34.69 -13.04 -21.28
C GLY A 103 33.36 -12.95 -20.50
N ASN A 104 32.78 -11.76 -20.36
CA ASN A 104 31.65 -11.49 -19.46
C ASN A 104 31.91 -11.98 -18.03
N VAL A 105 33.12 -11.71 -17.52
CA VAL A 105 33.58 -12.13 -16.19
C VAL A 105 33.78 -10.92 -15.28
N LEU A 106 33.27 -10.99 -14.05
CA LEU A 106 33.56 -10.04 -12.98
C LEU A 106 34.33 -10.76 -11.87
N SER A 107 35.30 -10.10 -11.26
CA SER A 107 36.02 -10.62 -10.09
C SER A 107 35.96 -9.64 -8.92
N PHE A 108 35.80 -10.19 -7.72
CA PHE A 108 35.89 -9.50 -6.44
C PHE A 108 36.95 -10.24 -5.60
N ASP A 109 38.19 -9.73 -5.59
CA ASP A 109 39.34 -10.31 -4.89
C ASP A 109 39.86 -9.44 -3.71
N ASN A 110 39.29 -8.24 -3.57
CA ASN A 110 39.65 -7.25 -2.56
C ASN A 110 38.63 -7.17 -1.42
N ILE A 111 38.01 -8.30 -1.05
CA ILE A 111 37.07 -8.38 0.07
C ILE A 111 37.87 -8.49 1.39
N PRO A 112 37.68 -7.59 2.37
CA PRO A 112 38.37 -7.66 3.65
C PRO A 112 38.03 -8.92 4.45
N GLU A 113 39.01 -9.48 5.18
CA GLU A 113 38.85 -10.69 6.01
C GLU A 113 37.84 -10.53 7.18
N LYS A 114 37.49 -9.29 7.53
CA LYS A 114 36.42 -8.99 8.50
C LYS A 114 35.01 -9.22 7.96
N GLU A 115 34.88 -9.41 6.64
CA GLU A 115 33.61 -9.81 6.05
C GLU A 115 33.47 -11.32 6.14
N ASN A 116 32.24 -11.76 6.39
CA ASN A 116 31.91 -13.18 6.57
C ASN A 116 30.55 -13.54 5.95
N LEU A 117 29.89 -12.57 5.34
CA LEU A 117 28.56 -12.72 4.77
C LEU A 117 28.44 -11.79 3.56
N LEU A 118 28.28 -12.36 2.36
CA LEU A 118 28.30 -11.61 1.11
C LEU A 118 27.07 -11.92 0.25
N ARG A 119 26.64 -10.93 -0.53
CA ARG A 119 25.65 -11.11 -1.60
C ARG A 119 26.06 -10.29 -2.81
N VAL A 120 25.97 -10.86 -4.01
CA VAL A 120 26.34 -10.17 -5.24
C VAL A 120 25.10 -9.71 -6.00
N GLU A 121 25.11 -8.47 -6.44
CA GLU A 121 24.10 -7.90 -7.32
C GLU A 121 24.76 -7.29 -8.56
N ILE A 122 24.25 -7.67 -9.74
CA ILE A 122 24.78 -7.22 -11.03
C ILE A 122 23.62 -6.85 -11.95
N GLY A 123 23.51 -5.58 -12.31
CA GLY A 123 22.68 -5.07 -13.38
C GLY A 123 23.28 -5.36 -14.75
N PHE A 124 22.43 -5.76 -15.69
CA PHE A 124 22.84 -6.08 -17.05
C PHE A 124 21.73 -5.76 -18.05
N LYS A 125 22.07 -5.82 -19.33
CA LYS A 125 21.12 -5.76 -20.44
C LYS A 125 21.18 -6.99 -21.30
N THR A 126 20.04 -7.43 -21.81
CA THR A 126 19.98 -8.50 -22.80
C THR A 126 20.31 -7.95 -24.20
N LYS A 127 21.06 -8.70 -25.01
CA LYS A 127 21.29 -8.35 -26.42
C LYS A 127 19.98 -8.31 -27.20
N ASN A 128 19.09 -9.28 -26.97
CA ASN A 128 17.73 -9.23 -27.49
C ASN A 128 16.89 -8.26 -26.68
N ARG A 129 16.38 -7.21 -27.33
CA ARG A 129 15.58 -6.16 -26.70
C ARG A 129 14.06 -6.40 -26.78
N SER A 130 13.62 -7.42 -27.52
CA SER A 130 12.19 -7.71 -27.64
C SER A 130 11.67 -8.40 -26.38
N ILE A 131 10.72 -7.77 -25.69
CA ILE A 131 9.97 -8.42 -24.62
C ILE A 131 9.05 -9.45 -25.26
N ASN A 132 9.23 -10.73 -24.94
CA ASN A 132 8.27 -11.77 -25.31
C ASN A 132 7.10 -11.74 -24.30
N SER A 133 6.30 -10.67 -24.40
CA SER A 133 5.16 -10.41 -23.51
C SER A 133 3.98 -11.32 -23.85
N ILE A 134 3.28 -11.77 -22.83
CA ILE A 134 2.03 -12.50 -22.91
C ILE A 134 0.98 -11.80 -22.05
N GLU A 135 -0.28 -11.97 -22.41
CA GLU A 135 -1.41 -11.52 -21.62
C GLU A 135 -2.18 -12.75 -21.11
N LEU A 136 -2.46 -12.75 -19.81
CA LEU A 136 -3.25 -13.77 -19.13
C LEU A 136 -4.52 -13.11 -18.61
N HIS A 137 -5.62 -13.85 -18.62
CA HIS A 137 -6.94 -13.35 -18.23
C HIS A 137 -7.61 -14.37 -17.31
N SER A 138 -8.21 -13.87 -16.22
CA SER A 138 -9.07 -14.68 -15.35
C SER A 138 -10.08 -13.78 -14.63
N GLY A 139 -11.37 -13.94 -14.95
CA GLY A 139 -12.44 -13.12 -14.37
C GLY A 139 -12.35 -11.66 -14.82
N ILE A 140 -12.22 -10.72 -13.88
CA ILE A 140 -12.04 -9.29 -14.18
C ILE A 140 -10.55 -8.88 -14.25
N PHE A 141 -9.65 -9.82 -14.01
CA PHE A 141 -8.22 -9.57 -13.85
C PHE A 141 -7.46 -9.91 -15.12
N ASN A 142 -6.61 -9.00 -15.55
CA ASN A 142 -5.68 -9.19 -16.66
C ASN A 142 -4.25 -9.06 -16.14
N PHE A 143 -3.35 -9.92 -16.61
CA PHE A 143 -1.93 -9.87 -16.26
C PHE A 143 -1.09 -9.83 -17.53
N GLU A 144 -0.33 -8.75 -17.72
CA GLU A 144 0.68 -8.67 -18.76
C GLU A 144 2.06 -8.94 -18.18
N THR A 145 2.79 -9.89 -18.77
CA THR A 145 4.09 -10.33 -18.24
C THR A 145 4.98 -10.94 -19.32
N PRO A 146 6.32 -10.87 -19.19
CA PRO A 146 7.20 -11.72 -19.97
C PRO A 146 6.84 -13.21 -19.80
N SER A 147 6.82 -13.96 -20.90
CA SER A 147 6.45 -15.39 -20.94
C SER A 147 7.16 -16.27 -19.90
N ARG A 148 8.38 -15.92 -19.50
CA ARG A 148 9.16 -16.62 -18.46
C ARG A 148 8.52 -16.58 -17.07
N TYR A 149 7.63 -15.63 -16.80
CA TYR A 149 6.93 -15.47 -15.53
C TYR A 149 5.44 -15.88 -15.61
N ARG A 150 5.06 -16.62 -16.66
CA ARG A 150 3.68 -17.07 -16.89
C ARG A 150 3.07 -17.76 -15.66
N GLU A 151 3.81 -18.68 -15.05
CA GLU A 151 3.31 -19.49 -13.93
C GLU A 151 3.02 -18.63 -12.70
N TYR A 152 3.95 -17.77 -12.30
CA TYR A 152 3.76 -16.82 -11.19
C TYR A 152 2.60 -15.85 -11.43
N ALA A 153 2.49 -15.31 -12.64
CA ALA A 153 1.38 -14.44 -13.02
C ALA A 153 0.03 -15.16 -12.94
N TRP A 154 -0.01 -16.43 -13.37
CA TRP A 154 -1.23 -17.25 -13.27
C TRP A 154 -1.62 -17.54 -11.82
N GLN A 155 -0.66 -17.87 -10.95
CA GLN A 155 -0.91 -18.08 -9.51
C GLN A 155 -1.49 -16.84 -8.83
N ILE A 156 -1.01 -15.65 -9.18
CA ILE A 156 -1.56 -14.37 -8.68
C ILE A 156 -2.99 -14.15 -9.19
N LEU A 157 -3.28 -14.46 -10.46
CA LEU A 157 -4.64 -14.37 -11.00
C LEU A 157 -5.60 -15.36 -10.31
N GLU A 158 -5.15 -16.57 -10.01
CA GLU A 158 -5.93 -17.55 -9.24
C GLU A 158 -6.19 -17.07 -7.82
N LEU A 159 -5.18 -16.49 -7.16
CA LEU A 159 -5.32 -15.87 -5.85
C LEU A 159 -6.36 -14.76 -5.87
N TYR A 160 -6.29 -13.83 -6.82
CA TYR A 160 -7.25 -12.74 -6.95
C TYR A 160 -8.67 -13.24 -7.16
N ASN A 161 -8.89 -14.23 -8.02
CA ASN A 161 -10.23 -14.80 -8.20
C ASN A 161 -10.72 -15.51 -6.93
N LYS A 162 -9.83 -16.21 -6.21
CA LYS A 162 -10.16 -16.89 -4.96
C LYS A 162 -10.56 -15.92 -3.84
N THR A 163 -9.97 -14.72 -3.80
CA THR A 163 -10.22 -13.73 -2.74
C THR A 163 -11.21 -12.64 -3.13
N TYR A 164 -11.62 -12.56 -4.40
CA TYR A 164 -12.43 -11.46 -4.92
C TYR A 164 -13.76 -11.29 -4.18
N ASP A 165 -14.52 -12.36 -3.98
CA ASP A 165 -15.82 -12.28 -3.31
C ASP A 165 -15.70 -11.85 -1.84
N ASP A 166 -14.66 -12.33 -1.14
CA ASP A 166 -14.34 -11.92 0.23
C ASP A 166 -14.02 -10.41 0.28
N LEU A 167 -13.27 -9.88 -0.71
CA LEU A 167 -12.97 -8.45 -0.83
C LEU A 167 -14.21 -7.63 -1.20
N VAL A 168 -15.06 -8.11 -2.11
CA VAL A 168 -16.32 -7.46 -2.48
C VAL A 168 -17.25 -7.35 -1.26
N ASP A 169 -17.38 -8.41 -0.47
CA ASP A 169 -18.21 -8.39 0.74
C ASP A 169 -17.62 -7.48 1.84
N LEU A 170 -16.30 -7.44 1.97
CA LEU A 170 -15.60 -6.55 2.90
C LEU A 170 -15.77 -5.07 2.55
N PHE A 171 -15.46 -4.68 1.31
CA PHE A 171 -15.44 -3.28 0.88
C PHE A 171 -16.79 -2.78 0.35
N ASN A 172 -17.77 -3.67 0.18
CA ASN A 172 -19.11 -3.35 -0.30
C ASN A 172 -19.11 -2.62 -1.66
N VAL A 173 -18.15 -2.97 -2.53
CA VAL A 173 -18.01 -2.45 -3.89
C VAL A 173 -17.48 -3.53 -4.82
N THR A 174 -17.76 -3.38 -6.12
CA THR A 174 -17.21 -4.23 -7.18
C THR A 174 -16.25 -3.45 -8.06
N LEU A 175 -15.24 -4.16 -8.58
CA LEU A 175 -14.31 -3.64 -9.58
C LEU A 175 -14.76 -4.09 -10.98
N GLU A 176 -14.61 -3.22 -11.98
CA GLU A 176 -14.95 -3.53 -13.37
C GLU A 176 -13.84 -4.31 -14.07
N SER A 177 -12.60 -3.89 -13.86
CA SER A 177 -11.39 -4.58 -14.29
C SER A 177 -10.20 -4.15 -13.43
N ALA A 178 -9.16 -4.98 -13.41
CA ALA A 178 -7.85 -4.59 -12.88
C ALA A 178 -6.73 -5.18 -13.75
N GLN A 179 -5.79 -4.34 -14.14
CA GLN A 179 -4.62 -4.70 -14.92
C GLN A 179 -3.41 -4.85 -14.00
N VAL A 180 -2.67 -5.94 -14.17
CA VAL A 180 -1.51 -6.27 -13.34
C VAL A 180 -0.30 -6.50 -14.24
N ARG A 181 0.87 -6.08 -13.77
CA ARG A 181 2.14 -6.23 -14.47
C ARG A 181 3.26 -6.51 -13.50
N PHE A 182 4.23 -7.33 -13.90
CA PHE A 182 5.51 -7.34 -13.21
C PHE A 182 6.34 -6.14 -13.65
N PHE A 183 7.10 -5.57 -12.72
CA PHE A 183 8.15 -4.62 -13.02
C PHE A 183 9.48 -5.07 -12.41
N LEU A 184 10.56 -4.57 -12.99
CA LEU A 184 11.91 -4.71 -12.48
C LEU A 184 12.30 -3.34 -11.93
N PRO A 185 12.51 -3.20 -10.61
CA PRO A 185 12.98 -1.94 -10.04
C PRO A 185 14.36 -1.54 -10.57
N ASP A 186 14.74 -0.30 -10.28
CA ASP A 186 16.11 0.14 -10.50
C ASP A 186 17.07 -0.61 -9.57
N PHE A 187 18.32 -0.73 -9.99
CA PHE A 187 19.36 -1.48 -9.27
C PHE A 187 19.45 -1.12 -7.77
N ASN A 188 19.40 0.18 -7.45
CA ASN A 188 19.53 0.61 -6.04
C ASN A 188 18.26 0.43 -5.21
N SER A 189 17.12 0.11 -5.82
CA SER A 189 15.81 0.00 -5.15
C SER A 189 15.18 -1.39 -5.25
N LEU A 190 15.97 -2.40 -5.63
CA LEU A 190 15.51 -3.77 -5.91
C LEU A 190 14.60 -4.35 -4.81
N LEU A 191 14.93 -4.11 -3.54
CA LEU A 191 14.17 -4.63 -2.39
C LEU A 191 13.32 -3.59 -1.67
N GLU A 192 13.32 -2.32 -2.11
CA GLU A 192 12.67 -1.23 -1.38
C GLU A 192 11.14 -1.24 -1.52
N ILE A 193 10.63 -1.70 -2.67
CA ILE A 193 9.21 -1.64 -3.02
C ILE A 193 8.70 -3.04 -3.38
N GLY A 194 7.66 -3.51 -2.69
CA GLY A 194 6.97 -4.77 -3.00
C GLY A 194 6.10 -4.67 -4.24
N GLY A 195 5.29 -3.63 -4.29
CA GLY A 195 4.42 -3.28 -5.39
C GLY A 195 4.04 -1.81 -5.32
N TYR A 196 3.33 -1.32 -6.34
CA TYR A 196 2.70 0.00 -6.28
C TYR A 196 1.51 0.09 -7.23
N VAL A 197 0.61 1.01 -6.91
CA VAL A 197 -0.44 1.50 -7.81
C VAL A 197 -0.30 3.01 -8.01
N PRO A 198 -0.12 3.50 -9.24
CA PRO A 198 -0.07 4.94 -9.50
C PRO A 198 -1.40 5.62 -9.21
N PHE A 199 -1.39 6.62 -8.32
CA PHE A 199 -2.53 7.51 -8.07
C PHE A 199 -2.50 8.72 -9.04
N ALA A 200 -2.58 8.45 -10.35
CA ALA A 200 -2.64 9.50 -11.37
C ALA A 200 -4.10 9.88 -11.65
N SER A 201 -4.53 11.09 -11.23
CA SER A 201 -5.82 11.79 -11.48
C SER A 201 -7.03 11.02 -12.07
N GLU A 202 -8.24 11.24 -11.54
CA GLU A 202 -9.54 10.67 -11.96
C GLU A 202 -9.68 9.13 -12.03
N LYS A 203 -8.58 8.36 -12.18
CA LYS A 203 -8.58 6.89 -12.21
C LYS A 203 -7.40 6.32 -11.42
N LEU A 204 -7.58 5.10 -10.91
CA LEU A 204 -6.44 4.35 -10.37
C LEU A 204 -5.66 3.72 -11.53
N GLY A 205 -4.32 3.70 -11.41
CA GLY A 205 -3.44 3.06 -12.38
C GLY A 205 -3.48 1.53 -12.34
N ASP A 206 -2.56 0.91 -13.06
CA ASP A 206 -2.35 -0.54 -13.05
C ASP A 206 -1.64 -0.97 -11.75
N ILE A 207 -1.78 -2.25 -11.39
CA ILE A 207 -1.04 -2.88 -10.30
C ILE A 207 0.33 -3.30 -10.82
N HIS A 208 1.39 -2.78 -10.20
CA HIS A 208 2.78 -3.15 -10.51
C HIS A 208 3.36 -3.98 -9.36
N LEU A 209 3.78 -5.21 -9.66
CA LEU A 209 4.39 -6.12 -8.67
C LEU A 209 5.88 -6.27 -8.96
N ASN A 210 6.71 -6.16 -7.92
CA ASN A 210 8.16 -6.31 -8.08
C ASN A 210 8.50 -7.78 -8.26
N VAL A 211 9.10 -8.09 -9.41
CA VAL A 211 9.42 -9.46 -9.81
C VAL A 211 10.38 -10.18 -8.85
N VAL A 212 11.17 -9.45 -8.05
CA VAL A 212 12.09 -10.05 -7.06
C VAL A 212 11.35 -10.92 -6.05
N TYR A 213 10.11 -10.58 -5.71
CA TYR A 213 9.34 -11.31 -4.69
C TYR A 213 8.79 -12.64 -5.20
N THR A 214 8.93 -12.96 -6.50
CA THR A 214 8.72 -14.33 -7.00
C THR A 214 9.71 -15.33 -6.40
N ARG A 215 10.79 -14.82 -5.77
CA ARG A 215 11.83 -15.59 -5.08
C ARG A 215 11.59 -15.73 -3.58
N ALA A 216 10.62 -14.99 -3.04
CA ALA A 216 10.35 -15.00 -1.61
C ALA A 216 9.64 -16.30 -1.20
N VAL A 217 9.61 -16.58 0.10
CA VAL A 217 8.82 -17.64 0.70
C VAL A 217 7.36 -17.47 0.27
N GLU A 218 6.75 -18.60 -0.07
CA GLU A 218 5.36 -18.68 -0.50
C GLU A 218 4.45 -17.89 0.46
N GLY A 219 3.67 -16.97 -0.08
CA GLY A 219 2.82 -16.08 0.69
C GLY A 219 3.21 -14.62 0.64
N GLN A 220 4.48 -14.31 0.40
CA GLN A 220 4.96 -12.94 0.47
C GLN A 220 4.56 -12.12 -0.77
N ILE A 221 4.78 -12.64 -1.98
CA ILE A 221 4.31 -11.95 -3.20
C ILE A 221 2.78 -11.96 -3.28
N GLU A 222 2.14 -12.98 -2.75
CA GLU A 222 0.69 -13.10 -2.65
C GLU A 222 0.10 -12.02 -1.73
N ALA A 223 0.69 -11.82 -0.55
CA ALA A 223 0.29 -10.74 0.35
C ALA A 223 0.52 -9.36 -0.28
N ILE A 224 1.68 -9.14 -0.93
CA ILE A 224 1.95 -7.90 -1.69
C ILE A 224 0.90 -7.70 -2.79
N ALA A 225 0.56 -8.75 -3.54
CA ALA A 225 -0.44 -8.67 -4.60
C ALA A 225 -1.82 -8.30 -4.05
N ILE A 226 -2.24 -8.88 -2.92
CA ILE A 226 -3.50 -8.51 -2.25
C ILE A 226 -3.43 -7.07 -1.73
N HIS A 227 -2.30 -6.63 -1.18
CA HIS A 227 -2.08 -5.24 -0.72
C HIS A 227 -2.39 -4.24 -1.84
N GLU A 228 -1.77 -4.41 -3.01
CA GLU A 228 -2.01 -3.53 -4.15
C GLU A 228 -3.46 -3.61 -4.67
N LEU A 229 -4.09 -4.80 -4.63
CA LEU A 229 -5.49 -4.95 -5.00
C LEU A 229 -6.43 -4.23 -4.01
N VAL A 230 -6.10 -4.22 -2.72
CA VAL A 230 -6.90 -3.52 -1.70
C VAL A 230 -6.95 -2.01 -1.96
N HIS A 231 -5.87 -1.41 -2.49
CA HIS A 231 -5.89 0.00 -2.93
C HIS A 231 -6.98 0.28 -3.98
N HIS A 232 -7.22 -0.64 -4.91
CA HIS A 232 -8.34 -0.52 -5.88
C HIS A 232 -9.70 -0.53 -5.19
N PHE A 233 -9.90 -1.41 -4.21
CA PHE A 233 -11.16 -1.47 -3.46
C PHE A 233 -11.38 -0.23 -2.60
N LEU A 234 -10.35 0.25 -1.89
CA LEU A 234 -10.41 1.45 -1.05
C LEU A 234 -10.75 2.70 -1.87
N TRP A 235 -10.10 2.86 -3.03
CA TRP A 235 -10.43 3.94 -3.96
C TRP A 235 -11.87 3.86 -4.45
N LYS A 236 -12.32 2.67 -4.90
CA LYS A 236 -13.70 2.46 -5.38
C LYS A 236 -14.74 2.68 -4.27
N ALA A 237 -14.39 2.34 -3.02
CA ALA A 237 -15.21 2.59 -1.83
C ALA A 237 -15.29 4.07 -1.43
N GLY A 238 -14.50 4.94 -2.06
CA GLY A 238 -14.55 6.39 -1.86
C GLY A 238 -13.56 6.92 -0.82
N ILE A 239 -12.56 6.14 -0.41
CA ILE A 239 -11.51 6.63 0.51
C ILE A 239 -10.46 7.39 -0.30
N SER A 240 -10.16 8.63 0.09
CA SER A 240 -9.17 9.47 -0.58
C SER A 240 -7.71 9.10 -0.20
N PRO A 241 -6.86 8.66 -1.13
CA PRO A 241 -5.43 8.46 -0.88
C PRO A 241 -4.66 9.79 -0.77
N GLN A 242 -5.24 10.92 -1.21
CA GLN A 242 -4.56 12.22 -1.14
C GLN A 242 -4.42 12.72 0.30
N SER A 243 -5.41 12.46 1.15
CA SER A 243 -5.51 12.98 2.52
C SER A 243 -5.57 11.88 3.58
N LEU A 244 -5.81 10.63 3.17
CA LEU A 244 -5.90 9.47 4.05
C LEU A 244 -4.97 8.35 3.59
N LEU A 245 -3.78 8.70 3.06
CA LEU A 245 -2.79 7.72 2.61
C LEU A 245 -2.42 6.74 3.73
N TRP A 246 -2.29 7.23 4.96
CA TRP A 246 -2.02 6.39 6.12
C TRP A 246 -3.08 5.30 6.31
N PHE A 247 -4.36 5.61 6.08
CA PHE A 247 -5.45 4.65 6.21
C PHE A 247 -5.48 3.71 5.00
N HIS A 248 -5.14 4.21 3.81
CA HIS A 248 -4.96 3.36 2.62
C HIS A 248 -3.91 2.28 2.84
N GLU A 249 -2.68 2.68 3.18
CA GLU A 249 -1.58 1.73 3.40
C GLU A 249 -1.81 0.85 4.63
N GLY A 250 -2.41 1.41 5.70
CA GLY A 250 -2.75 0.62 6.90
C GLY A 250 -3.79 -0.46 6.62
N MET A 251 -4.84 -0.12 5.87
CA MET A 251 -5.89 -1.07 5.47
C MET A 251 -5.36 -2.11 4.48
N ALA A 252 -4.59 -1.68 3.47
CA ALA A 252 -3.96 -2.59 2.52
C ALA A 252 -3.03 -3.59 3.22
N GLN A 253 -2.23 -3.13 4.18
CA GLN A 253 -1.33 -3.98 4.95
C GLN A 253 -2.08 -4.93 5.89
N TYR A 254 -3.09 -4.43 6.60
CA TYR A 254 -3.89 -5.26 7.52
C TYR A 254 -4.71 -6.32 6.79
N VAL A 255 -5.45 -5.93 5.75
CA VAL A 255 -6.33 -6.85 5.00
C VAL A 255 -5.51 -7.89 4.24
N SER A 256 -4.39 -7.51 3.63
CA SER A 256 -3.53 -8.45 2.91
C SER A 256 -2.96 -9.53 3.83
N ILE A 257 -2.45 -9.14 5.01
CA ILE A 257 -1.94 -10.07 6.02
C ILE A 257 -3.07 -11.00 6.51
N GLU A 258 -4.23 -10.46 6.89
CA GLU A 258 -5.34 -11.25 7.42
C GLU A 258 -5.85 -12.29 6.41
N ILE A 259 -6.02 -11.89 5.14
CA ILE A 259 -6.49 -12.80 4.07
C ILE A 259 -5.42 -13.85 3.76
N ALA A 260 -4.16 -13.46 3.61
CA ALA A 260 -3.07 -14.40 3.30
C ALA A 260 -2.85 -15.40 4.44
N ASN A 261 -2.89 -14.95 5.69
CA ASN A 261 -2.80 -15.81 6.87
C ASN A 261 -3.97 -16.81 6.93
N LYS A 262 -5.21 -16.38 6.60
CA LYS A 262 -6.38 -17.27 6.53
C LYS A 262 -6.23 -18.37 5.47
N ILE A 263 -5.49 -18.10 4.40
CA ILE A 263 -5.17 -19.09 3.36
C ILE A 263 -4.10 -20.09 3.84
N GLY A 264 -3.26 -19.69 4.80
CA GLY A 264 -2.18 -20.52 5.35
C GLY A 264 -0.80 -20.23 4.78
N TYR A 265 -0.60 -19.03 4.24
CA TYR A 265 0.65 -18.61 3.64
C TYR A 265 1.73 -18.28 4.69
N GLU A 266 2.91 -18.87 4.57
CA GLU A 266 4.01 -18.67 5.53
C GLU A 266 4.62 -17.26 5.40
N GLY A 267 4.79 -16.78 4.17
CA GLY A 267 5.34 -15.45 3.89
C GLY A 267 4.55 -14.33 4.56
N SER A 268 3.22 -14.44 4.64
CA SER A 268 2.39 -13.43 5.32
C SER A 268 2.55 -13.45 6.84
N ILE A 269 2.79 -14.62 7.44
CA ILE A 269 3.10 -14.74 8.88
C ILE A 269 4.44 -14.07 9.19
N LEU A 270 5.43 -14.23 8.31
CA LEU A 270 6.72 -13.56 8.45
C LEU A 270 6.59 -12.04 8.33
N MET A 271 5.80 -11.55 7.37
CA MET A 271 5.50 -10.12 7.22
C MET A 271 4.79 -9.56 8.46
N GLU A 272 3.81 -10.29 9.01
CA GLU A 272 3.12 -9.91 10.24
C GLU A 272 4.09 -9.80 11.42
N GLN A 273 4.97 -10.78 11.60
CA GLN A 273 5.97 -10.74 12.66
C GLN A 273 6.94 -9.56 12.50
N GLN A 274 7.39 -9.28 11.28
CA GLN A 274 8.27 -8.14 10.99
C GLN A 274 7.60 -6.81 11.33
N ILE A 275 6.36 -6.59 10.90
CA ILE A 275 5.65 -5.35 11.21
C ILE A 275 5.38 -5.23 12.70
N GLN A 276 5.00 -6.33 13.37
CA GLN A 276 4.79 -6.36 14.83
C GLN A 276 6.05 -6.02 15.63
N MET A 277 7.23 -6.51 15.21
CA MET A 277 8.51 -6.13 15.81
C MET A 277 8.80 -4.63 15.65
N GLY A 278 8.43 -4.05 14.51
CA GLY A 278 8.56 -2.62 14.22
C GLY A 278 7.73 -1.72 15.15
N ILE A 279 6.54 -2.17 15.57
CA ILE A 279 5.59 -1.38 16.38
C ILE A 279 6.26 -0.83 17.65
N SER A 280 7.01 -1.66 18.37
CA SER A 280 7.67 -1.24 19.62
C SER A 280 8.72 -0.15 19.40
N GLN A 281 9.37 -0.16 18.23
CA GLN A 281 10.37 0.84 17.86
C GLN A 281 9.70 2.17 17.50
N VAL A 282 8.65 2.11 16.69
CA VAL A 282 7.87 3.30 16.28
C VAL A 282 7.20 3.96 17.49
N LYS A 283 6.54 3.19 18.37
CA LYS A 283 5.95 3.69 19.61
C LYS A 283 6.96 4.45 20.47
N ARG A 284 8.17 3.90 20.61
CA ARG A 284 9.26 4.55 21.37
C ARG A 284 9.78 5.81 20.68
N LYS A 285 9.96 5.76 19.36
CA LYS A 285 10.47 6.86 18.54
C LYS A 285 9.54 8.08 18.60
N PHE A 286 8.24 7.85 18.50
CA PHE A 286 7.24 8.92 18.43
C PHE A 286 6.44 9.12 19.73
N ARG A 287 6.79 8.40 20.81
CA ARG A 287 6.12 8.47 22.13
C ARG A 287 4.60 8.31 22.03
N ASP A 288 4.19 7.29 21.28
CA ASP A 288 2.78 6.96 21.01
C ASP A 288 1.97 8.06 20.27
N ASN A 289 2.63 9.10 19.74
CA ASN A 289 2.01 10.13 18.92
C ASN A 289 2.24 9.84 17.43
N PHE A 290 1.17 9.47 16.73
CA PHE A 290 1.16 9.17 15.30
C PHE A 290 0.53 10.28 14.45
N GLY A 291 0.40 11.50 14.99
CA GLY A 291 -0.16 12.65 14.27
C GLY A 291 0.59 13.02 13.00
N PHE A 292 1.88 12.62 12.89
CA PHE A 292 2.69 12.81 11.67
C PHE A 292 2.11 12.09 10.43
N LEU A 293 1.25 11.08 10.63
CA LEU A 293 0.58 10.38 9.54
C LEU A 293 -0.40 11.28 8.77
N LYS A 294 -0.87 12.37 9.38
CA LYS A 294 -1.76 13.35 8.71
C LYS A 294 -1.06 14.11 7.60
N ASP A 295 0.26 14.26 7.68
CA ASP A 295 1.05 14.98 6.67
C ASP A 295 1.48 14.05 5.52
N TRP A 296 1.38 12.73 5.71
CA TRP A 296 1.77 11.75 4.70
C TRP A 296 0.75 11.71 3.56
N SER A 297 1.22 12.02 2.35
CA SER A 297 0.41 12.05 1.13
C SER A 297 1.24 11.63 -0.09
N PRO A 298 0.62 11.33 -1.23
CA PRO A 298 1.35 11.05 -2.47
C PRO A 298 2.25 12.21 -2.94
N SER A 299 1.99 13.44 -2.45
CA SER A 299 2.78 14.64 -2.76
C SER A 299 3.87 14.93 -1.71
N TYR A 300 3.87 14.23 -0.58
CA TYR A 300 4.82 14.43 0.51
C TYR A 300 5.34 13.09 1.02
N PHE A 301 6.59 12.79 0.69
CA PHE A 301 7.27 11.58 1.10
C PHE A 301 8.09 11.84 2.37
N PRO A 302 7.68 11.29 3.53
CA PRO A 302 8.46 11.42 4.76
C PRO A 302 9.79 10.66 4.63
N GLN A 303 10.81 11.10 5.37
CA GLN A 303 12.14 10.45 5.34
C GLN A 303 12.11 9.00 5.86
N ASP A 304 11.16 8.68 6.75
CA ASP A 304 11.01 7.35 7.33
C ASP A 304 9.64 6.77 6.97
N ILE A 305 9.53 6.32 5.72
CA ILE A 305 8.33 5.68 5.18
C ILE A 305 8.02 4.39 5.95
N GLY A 306 9.04 3.64 6.38
CA GLY A 306 8.87 2.40 7.14
C GLY A 306 8.08 2.61 8.43
N SER A 307 8.40 3.67 9.19
CA SER A 307 7.62 4.04 10.38
C SER A 307 6.17 4.40 10.04
N CYS A 308 5.90 4.96 8.87
CA CYS A 308 4.55 5.31 8.44
C CYS A 308 3.70 4.06 8.22
N TYR A 309 4.22 3.08 7.46
CA TYR A 309 3.54 1.79 7.24
C TYR A 309 3.27 1.06 8.56
N VAL A 310 4.28 0.98 9.45
CA VAL A 310 4.15 0.32 10.75
C VAL A 310 3.11 1.01 11.64
N ALA A 311 3.14 2.35 11.73
CA ALA A 311 2.17 3.10 12.52
C ALA A 311 0.74 2.97 11.97
N SER A 312 0.59 3.06 10.64
CA SER A 312 -0.68 2.85 9.94
C SER A 312 -1.27 1.46 10.21
N TYR A 313 -0.46 0.41 10.05
CA TYR A 313 -0.87 -0.96 10.37
C TYR A 313 -1.28 -1.11 11.84
N TYR A 314 -0.50 -0.52 12.76
CA TYR A 314 -0.82 -0.56 14.19
C TYR A 314 -2.19 0.07 14.48
N ILE A 315 -2.47 1.27 13.96
CA ILE A 315 -3.74 1.96 14.20
C ILE A 315 -4.91 1.13 13.66
N VAL A 316 -4.80 0.64 12.43
CA VAL A 316 -5.84 -0.17 11.79
C VAL A 316 -6.06 -1.48 12.56
N SER A 317 -5.00 -2.25 12.81
CA SER A 317 -5.11 -3.51 13.55
C SER A 317 -5.69 -3.32 14.95
N GLU A 318 -5.28 -2.27 15.69
CA GLU A 318 -5.72 -2.07 17.07
C GLU A 318 -7.14 -1.52 17.18
N LEU A 319 -7.60 -0.75 16.18
CA LEU A 319 -9.03 -0.42 16.05
C LEU A 319 -9.88 -1.68 15.84
N ALA A 320 -9.40 -2.62 15.03
CA ALA A 320 -10.13 -3.83 14.66
C ALA A 320 -10.14 -4.91 15.75
N LYS A 321 -9.05 -5.05 16.51
CA LYS A 321 -8.80 -6.12 17.49
C LYS A 321 -9.94 -6.34 18.48
N GLN A 322 -10.52 -5.27 19.02
CA GLN A 322 -11.63 -5.36 19.97
C GLN A 322 -13.02 -5.28 19.31
N ARG A 323 -13.07 -5.02 17.99
CA ARG A 323 -14.31 -4.70 17.25
C ARG A 323 -14.71 -5.77 16.24
N GLY A 324 -13.99 -6.90 16.21
CA GLY A 324 -14.29 -8.08 15.42
C GLY A 324 -13.45 -8.22 14.14
N GLY A 325 -12.26 -7.64 14.08
CA GLY A 325 -11.33 -7.80 12.95
C GLY A 325 -11.92 -7.28 11.64
N LEU A 326 -11.81 -8.05 10.55
CA LEU A 326 -12.39 -7.70 9.25
C LEU A 326 -13.90 -7.40 9.29
N ASN A 327 -14.67 -8.04 10.18
CA ASN A 327 -16.11 -7.76 10.31
C ASN A 327 -16.40 -6.32 10.79
N TYR A 328 -15.47 -5.69 11.51
CA TYR A 328 -15.57 -4.27 11.87
C TYR A 328 -15.52 -3.40 10.62
N TYR A 329 -14.51 -3.62 9.78
CA TYR A 329 -14.34 -2.88 8.54
C TYR A 329 -15.44 -3.13 7.53
N GLN A 330 -15.99 -4.34 7.51
CA GLN A 330 -17.18 -4.63 6.71
C GLN A 330 -18.38 -3.75 7.08
N ARG A 331 -18.62 -3.54 8.38
CA ARG A 331 -19.68 -2.61 8.84
C ARG A 331 -19.36 -1.17 8.46
N PHE A 332 -18.09 -0.77 8.55
CA PHE A 332 -17.62 0.55 8.14
C PHE A 332 -17.90 0.82 6.65
N PHE A 333 -17.48 -0.06 5.74
CA PHE A 333 -17.71 0.15 4.31
C PHE A 333 -19.20 0.11 3.93
N ARG A 334 -20.01 -0.72 4.62
CA ARG A 334 -21.48 -0.69 4.46
C ARG A 334 -22.10 0.62 4.93
N ALA A 335 -21.54 1.28 5.94
CA ALA A 335 -22.02 2.56 6.44
C ALA A 335 -21.74 3.73 5.47
N LEU A 336 -20.66 3.64 4.67
CA LEU A 336 -20.28 4.69 3.72
C LEU A 336 -21.33 4.94 2.64
N ARG A 337 -21.99 3.91 2.10
CA ARG A 337 -23.04 4.04 1.05
C ARG A 337 -22.65 4.98 -0.12
N ASN A 338 -21.46 4.79 -0.69
CA ASN A 338 -20.90 5.60 -1.79
C ASN A 338 -20.54 7.06 -1.44
N GLN A 339 -20.34 7.36 -0.15
CA GLN A 339 -19.79 8.67 0.27
C GLN A 339 -18.28 8.68 0.03
N LYS A 340 -17.78 9.83 -0.44
CA LYS A 340 -16.34 10.09 -0.50
C LYS A 340 -15.87 10.59 0.85
N ILE A 341 -14.77 10.03 1.34
CA ILE A 341 -14.15 10.38 2.62
C ILE A 341 -12.80 11.00 2.30
N GLU A 342 -12.67 12.29 2.62
CA GLU A 342 -11.54 13.12 2.22
C GLU A 342 -10.78 13.70 3.42
N ASP A 343 -11.18 13.41 4.66
CA ASP A 343 -10.50 13.87 5.86
C ASP A 343 -10.65 12.89 7.05
N ASN A 344 -9.84 13.13 8.10
CA ASN A 344 -9.74 12.24 9.25
C ASN A 344 -10.96 12.31 10.18
N ALA A 345 -11.68 13.44 10.22
CA ALA A 345 -12.87 13.59 11.05
C ALA A 345 -14.04 12.78 10.45
N ASP A 346 -14.23 12.88 9.14
CA ASP A 346 -15.19 12.06 8.39
C ASP A 346 -14.87 10.56 8.53
N LEU A 347 -13.59 10.19 8.37
CA LEU A 347 -13.14 8.81 8.56
C LEU A 347 -13.49 8.30 9.97
N ALA A 348 -13.15 9.07 11.00
CA ALA A 348 -13.43 8.72 12.40
C ALA A 348 -14.93 8.62 12.68
N TYR A 349 -15.76 9.47 12.07
CA TYR A 349 -17.21 9.41 12.19
C TYR A 349 -17.76 8.07 11.71
N TYR A 350 -17.39 7.64 10.50
CA TYR A 350 -17.89 6.37 9.95
C TYR A 350 -17.31 5.15 10.66
N LEU A 351 -16.05 5.21 11.11
CA LEU A 351 -15.46 4.19 11.97
C LEU A 351 -16.26 4.06 13.28
N SER A 352 -16.64 5.20 13.89
CA SER A 352 -17.46 5.23 15.10
C SER A 352 -18.86 4.63 14.88
N LEU A 353 -19.50 4.93 13.73
CA LEU A 353 -20.78 4.32 13.35
C LEU A 353 -20.68 2.78 13.26
N ALA A 354 -19.56 2.26 12.74
CA ALA A 354 -19.33 0.82 12.63
C ALA A 354 -18.99 0.15 13.98
N ALA A 355 -18.39 0.91 14.90
CA ALA A 355 -18.05 0.49 16.24
C ALA A 355 -19.28 0.49 17.17
N GLY A 356 -20.23 1.40 16.93
CA GLY A 356 -21.33 1.67 17.87
C GLY A 356 -20.91 2.52 19.07
N GLU A 357 -19.72 3.12 19.00
CA GLU A 357 -19.10 3.97 20.01
C GLU A 357 -18.14 4.95 19.32
N SER A 358 -17.78 6.04 19.99
CA SER A 358 -16.79 6.98 19.43
C SER A 358 -15.41 6.35 19.38
N VAL A 359 -14.73 6.48 18.24
CA VAL A 359 -13.29 6.16 18.10
C VAL A 359 -12.41 7.42 18.10
N ALA A 360 -13.01 8.62 18.14
CA ALA A 360 -12.28 9.87 18.09
C ALA A 360 -11.34 10.04 19.29
N GLU A 361 -11.77 9.64 20.50
CA GLU A 361 -10.93 9.68 21.71
C GLU A 361 -9.66 8.84 21.56
N ILE A 362 -9.78 7.63 21.03
CA ILE A 362 -8.64 6.73 20.79
C ILE A 362 -7.71 7.32 19.72
N LEU A 363 -8.25 7.81 18.61
CA LEU A 363 -7.44 8.45 17.57
C LEU A 363 -6.73 9.70 18.09
N ASN A 364 -7.39 10.50 18.95
CA ASN A 364 -6.80 11.67 19.60
C ASN A 364 -5.71 11.30 20.60
N SER A 365 -5.83 10.16 21.29
CA SER A 365 -4.74 9.62 22.13
C SER A 365 -3.48 9.30 21.32
N TRP A 366 -3.63 9.07 20.01
CA TRP A 366 -2.53 8.91 19.05
C TRP A 366 -2.17 10.20 18.30
N GLY A 367 -2.68 11.37 18.70
CA GLY A 367 -2.27 12.66 18.15
C GLY A 367 -2.96 13.08 16.86
N PHE A 368 -4.11 12.50 16.50
CA PHE A 368 -4.87 12.92 15.32
C PHE A 368 -5.54 14.27 15.48
N ASP A 369 -5.91 14.67 16.69
CA ASP A 369 -6.53 15.97 16.99
C ASP A 369 -7.73 16.27 16.08
N ILE A 370 -8.74 15.42 16.19
CA ILE A 370 -9.98 15.45 15.42
C ILE A 370 -11.20 15.68 16.33
N PRO A 371 -12.25 16.32 15.82
CA PRO A 371 -13.52 16.47 16.54
C PRO A 371 -14.26 15.13 16.67
N ASP A 372 -15.06 14.98 17.72
CA ASP A 372 -15.94 13.83 17.88
C ASP A 372 -17.30 14.06 17.22
N LEU A 373 -17.35 13.83 15.91
CA LEU A 373 -18.58 13.93 15.12
C LEU A 373 -19.66 12.90 15.50
N TYR A 374 -19.28 11.80 16.16
CA TYR A 374 -20.21 10.74 16.52
C TYR A 374 -21.24 11.22 17.55
N VAL A 375 -20.84 12.09 18.49
CA VAL A 375 -21.74 12.73 19.47
C VAL A 375 -22.84 13.54 18.79
N TYR A 376 -22.56 14.10 17.61
CA TYR A 376 -23.52 14.88 16.82
C TYR A 376 -24.30 14.06 15.79
N SER A 377 -24.13 12.73 15.77
CA SER A 377 -24.82 11.84 14.83
C SER A 377 -26.33 12.08 14.70
N PRO A 378 -27.11 12.33 15.78
CA PRO A 378 -28.54 12.63 15.66
C PRO A 378 -28.83 13.87 14.81
N LEU A 379 -28.09 14.97 15.03
CA LEU A 379 -28.23 16.23 14.28
C LEU A 379 -27.76 16.07 12.84
N LEU A 380 -26.64 15.37 12.63
CA LEU A 380 -26.12 15.06 11.30
C LEU A 380 -27.12 14.24 10.47
N ASN A 381 -27.69 13.20 11.09
CA ASN A 381 -28.67 12.34 10.44
C ASN A 381 -29.98 13.07 10.15
N GLU A 382 -30.45 13.94 11.07
CA GLU A 382 -31.63 14.77 10.82
C GLU A 382 -31.40 15.71 9.63
N ALA A 383 -30.31 16.49 9.65
CA ALA A 383 -29.98 17.42 8.57
C ALA A 383 -29.87 16.70 7.22
N LYS A 384 -29.13 15.58 7.18
CA LYS A 384 -28.94 14.77 5.97
C LYS A 384 -30.25 14.19 5.44
N SER A 385 -31.12 13.67 6.31
CA SER A 385 -32.44 13.16 5.89
C SER A 385 -33.29 14.26 5.30
N LEU A 386 -33.39 15.40 5.98
CA LEU A 386 -34.20 16.52 5.52
C LEU A 386 -33.74 17.05 4.16
N ILE A 387 -32.43 17.25 3.97
CA ILE A 387 -31.88 17.72 2.69
C ILE A 387 -32.20 16.73 1.56
N ARG A 388 -32.08 15.42 1.82
CA ARG A 388 -32.38 14.38 0.82
C ARG A 388 -33.85 14.38 0.43
N ASP A 389 -34.74 14.59 1.40
CA ASP A 389 -36.19 14.54 1.20
C ASP A 389 -36.74 15.82 0.54
N VAL A 390 -35.95 16.91 0.50
CA VAL A 390 -36.28 18.14 -0.25
C VAL A 390 -36.19 17.89 -1.76
N SER A 391 -37.33 18.11 -2.45
CA SER A 391 -37.42 18.02 -3.91
C SER A 391 -36.47 19.01 -4.62
N ARG A 392 -35.93 18.58 -5.76
CA ARG A 392 -35.12 19.44 -6.66
C ARG A 392 -35.89 20.64 -7.22
N LEU A 393 -37.22 20.69 -7.07
CA LEU A 393 -38.02 21.87 -7.43
C LEU A 393 -37.77 23.07 -6.51
N PHE A 394 -37.16 22.86 -5.34
CA PHE A 394 -36.90 23.90 -4.35
C PHE A 394 -35.44 24.41 -4.39
N GLU A 395 -34.79 24.27 -5.54
CA GLU A 395 -33.53 24.98 -5.79
C GLU A 395 -33.77 26.49 -5.83
N PRO A 396 -32.82 27.32 -5.34
CA PRO A 396 -31.46 26.96 -4.92
C PRO A 396 -31.32 26.56 -3.44
N TYR A 397 -32.41 26.59 -2.64
CA TYR A 397 -32.32 26.44 -1.18
C TYR A 397 -31.89 25.07 -0.73
N ARG A 398 -32.26 24.03 -1.49
CA ARG A 398 -31.74 22.67 -1.31
C ARG A 398 -30.21 22.65 -1.42
N SER A 399 -29.64 23.22 -2.49
CA SER A 399 -28.19 23.31 -2.67
C SER A 399 -27.52 24.13 -1.55
N ILE A 400 -28.14 25.22 -1.11
CA ILE A 400 -27.62 26.01 0.02
C ILE A 400 -27.59 25.18 1.31
N ALA A 401 -28.65 24.43 1.61
CA ALA A 401 -28.68 23.54 2.77
C ALA A 401 -27.61 22.46 2.68
N GLU A 402 -27.38 21.89 1.49
CA GLU A 402 -26.31 20.92 1.25
C GLU A 402 -24.91 21.53 1.45
N ILE A 403 -24.68 22.77 0.98
CA ILE A 403 -23.42 23.50 1.19
C ILE A 403 -23.18 23.74 2.68
N LEU A 404 -24.21 24.18 3.43
CA LEU A 404 -24.08 24.40 4.88
C LEU A 404 -23.79 23.10 5.63
N TYR A 405 -24.45 22.00 5.25
CA TYR A 405 -24.17 20.68 5.81
C TYR A 405 -22.72 20.25 5.56
N ARG A 406 -22.24 20.38 4.31
CA ARG A 406 -20.84 20.06 3.96
C ARG A 406 -19.85 20.95 4.69
N ASN A 407 -20.14 22.24 4.81
CA ASN A 407 -19.30 23.18 5.56
C ASN A 407 -19.24 22.86 7.05
N ALA A 408 -20.33 22.35 7.63
CA ALA A 408 -20.32 21.89 9.01
C ALA A 408 -19.36 20.71 9.21
N MET A 409 -19.38 19.73 8.30
CA MET A 409 -18.47 18.58 8.34
C MET A 409 -17.02 19.01 8.11
N PHE A 410 -16.78 19.86 7.10
CA PHE A 410 -15.43 20.28 6.71
C PHE A 410 -14.74 21.19 7.74
N ASN A 411 -15.50 22.07 8.40
CA ASN A 411 -14.97 22.94 9.46
C ASN A 411 -15.13 22.33 10.86
N ALA A 412 -15.41 21.02 10.94
CA ALA A 412 -15.43 20.35 12.23
C ALA A 412 -14.01 20.34 12.79
N ASP A 413 -13.83 21.07 13.89
CA ASP A 413 -12.61 21.12 14.66
C ASP A 413 -13.00 21.32 16.13
N GLN A 414 -12.18 20.84 17.07
CA GLN A 414 -12.44 20.95 18.50
C GLN A 414 -12.63 22.41 18.93
N GLU A 415 -11.92 23.36 18.30
CA GLU A 415 -12.06 24.78 18.60
C GLU A 415 -13.33 25.44 18.01
N ASN A 416 -13.99 24.77 17.06
CA ASN A 416 -15.07 25.33 16.24
C ASN A 416 -16.40 24.57 16.34
N GLU A 417 -16.60 23.75 17.37
CA GLU A 417 -17.83 22.97 17.57
C GLU A 417 -19.11 23.82 17.53
N ASP A 418 -19.07 25.03 18.10
CA ASP A 418 -20.20 25.97 18.08
C ASP A 418 -20.55 26.42 16.65
N ILE A 419 -19.53 26.63 15.81
CA ILE A 419 -19.69 27.03 14.41
C ILE A 419 -20.26 25.86 13.60
N MET A 420 -19.74 24.65 13.81
CA MET A 420 -20.29 23.43 13.20
C MET A 420 -21.77 23.28 13.56
N ARG A 421 -22.11 23.39 14.84
CA ARG A 421 -23.50 23.26 15.31
C ARG A 421 -24.39 24.33 14.69
N LEU A 422 -23.91 25.58 14.57
CA LEU A 422 -24.62 26.65 13.90
C LEU A 422 -24.90 26.29 12.43
N TYR A 423 -23.88 25.82 11.69
CA TYR A 423 -24.05 25.39 10.29
C TYR A 423 -25.06 24.24 10.16
N LEU A 424 -25.05 23.24 11.04
CA LEU A 424 -26.01 22.13 11.01
C LEU A 424 -27.45 22.59 11.30
N ILE A 425 -27.62 23.48 12.27
CA ILE A 425 -28.92 24.08 12.57
C ILE A 425 -29.41 24.90 11.37
N SER A 426 -28.53 25.71 10.76
CA SER A 426 -28.85 26.49 9.57
C SER A 426 -29.20 25.59 8.38
N ALA A 427 -28.44 24.51 8.12
CA ALA A 427 -28.72 23.54 7.07
C ALA A 427 -30.11 22.91 7.26
N THR A 428 -30.42 22.49 8.49
CA THR A 428 -31.71 21.93 8.89
C THR A 428 -32.85 22.92 8.67
N LEU A 429 -32.68 24.17 9.09
CA LEU A 429 -33.68 25.23 8.93
C LEU A 429 -33.93 25.55 7.46
N ILE A 430 -32.87 25.71 6.66
CA ILE A 430 -33.01 26.00 5.22
C ILE A 430 -33.67 24.82 4.51
N ALA A 431 -33.31 23.58 4.83
CA ALA A 431 -33.97 22.40 4.25
C ALA A 431 -35.47 22.38 4.59
N LYS A 432 -35.85 22.58 5.85
CA LYS A 432 -37.27 22.63 6.28
C LYS A 432 -38.04 23.78 5.61
N LEU A 433 -37.40 24.94 5.45
CA LEU A 433 -38.03 26.14 4.88
C LEU A 433 -37.92 26.25 3.35
N SER A 434 -37.23 25.32 2.69
CA SER A 434 -36.96 25.36 1.24
C SER A 434 -38.22 25.61 0.40
N PRO A 435 -39.38 24.95 0.66
CA PRO A 435 -40.60 25.22 -0.09
C PRO A 435 -41.11 26.66 0.05
N LEU A 436 -41.09 27.19 1.28
CA LEU A 436 -41.56 28.55 1.58
C LEU A 436 -40.63 29.60 0.97
N LEU A 437 -39.32 29.41 1.13
CA LEU A 437 -38.30 30.30 0.57
C LEU A 437 -38.39 30.33 -0.97
N THR A 438 -38.59 29.18 -1.60
CA THR A 438 -38.80 29.08 -3.05
C THR A 438 -40.05 29.85 -3.49
N LEU A 439 -41.16 29.68 -2.78
CA LEU A 439 -42.42 30.39 -3.09
C LEU A 439 -42.26 31.92 -2.99
N ILE A 440 -41.62 32.41 -1.92
CA ILE A 440 -41.37 33.84 -1.71
C ILE A 440 -40.52 34.39 -2.87
N THR A 441 -39.45 33.68 -3.24
CA THR A 441 -38.54 34.10 -4.31
C THR A 441 -39.22 34.11 -5.67
N VAL A 442 -39.99 33.08 -6.01
CA VAL A 442 -40.75 33.05 -7.27
C VAL A 442 -41.79 34.18 -7.30
N THR A 443 -42.49 34.42 -6.19
CA THR A 443 -43.50 35.50 -6.10
C THR A 443 -42.87 36.88 -6.25
N MET A 444 -41.72 37.11 -5.61
CA MET A 444 -40.92 38.33 -5.75
C MET A 444 -40.45 38.53 -7.19
N VAL A 445 -39.95 37.49 -7.85
CA VAL A 445 -39.53 37.56 -9.26
C VAL A 445 -40.71 37.89 -10.17
N ILE A 446 -41.86 37.25 -9.97
CA ILE A 446 -43.09 37.55 -10.74
C ILE A 446 -43.52 39.00 -10.50
N TYR A 447 -43.53 39.46 -9.25
CA TYR A 447 -43.91 40.84 -8.91
C TYR A 447 -42.96 41.87 -9.56
N CYS A 448 -41.65 41.67 -9.45
CA CYS A 448 -40.65 42.52 -10.10
C CYS A 448 -40.79 42.51 -11.62
N PHE A 449 -41.08 41.35 -12.22
CA PHE A 449 -41.30 41.21 -13.65
C PHE A 449 -42.58 41.93 -14.10
N LEU A 450 -43.67 41.82 -13.34
CA LEU A 450 -44.90 42.55 -13.57
C LEU A 450 -44.69 44.06 -13.48
N LEU A 451 -43.99 44.53 -12.45
CA LEU A 451 -43.63 45.95 -12.33
C LEU A 451 -42.79 46.44 -13.50
N TRP A 452 -41.85 45.63 -13.97
CA TRP A 452 -41.03 45.95 -15.13
C TRP A 452 -41.84 46.01 -16.43
N ILE A 453 -42.79 45.08 -16.63
CA ILE A 453 -43.73 45.10 -17.76
C ILE A 453 -44.63 46.34 -17.69
N LEU A 454 -45.17 46.66 -16.52
CA LEU A 454 -46.04 47.83 -16.33
C LEU A 454 -45.30 49.13 -16.62
N LYS A 455 -44.04 49.22 -16.19
CA LYS A 455 -43.15 50.36 -16.47
C LYS A 455 -42.80 50.48 -17.95
N THR A 456 -42.55 49.36 -18.64
CA THR A 456 -42.23 49.38 -20.09
C THR A 456 -43.44 49.63 -20.98
N LYS A 457 -44.66 49.41 -20.46
CA LYS A 457 -45.93 49.74 -21.13
C LYS A 457 -46.50 51.12 -20.79
N GLU A 458 -45.74 51.97 -20.09
CA GLU A 458 -46.14 53.33 -19.68
C GLU A 458 -47.45 53.38 -18.86
N VAL A 459 -47.75 52.32 -18.11
CA VAL A 459 -48.93 52.27 -17.23
C VAL A 459 -48.65 53.02 -15.91
N PHE A 460 -47.38 53.24 -15.59
CA PHE A 460 -46.87 54.04 -14.46
C PHE A 460 -45.61 54.82 -14.85
#